data_AF-A0A7X8M8W3-F1
#
_entry.id   AF-A0A7X8M8W3-F1
#
_cell.length_a   1.000
_cell.length_b   1.000
_cell.length_c   1.000
_cell.angle_alpha   90.00
_cell.angle_beta   90.00
_cell.angle_gamma   90.00
#
_symmetry.space_group_name_H-M   'P 1'
#
loop_
_entity.id
_entity.type
_entity.pdbx_description
1 polymer ?
#
loop_
_entity_poly.entity_id
_entity_poly.type
_entity_poly.pdbx_seq_one_letter_code
_entity_poly.pdbx_strand_id
1 'polypeptide(L)' 'MGLESSLRDSVFTTRLDAFINWGRKNSLWPMPFGTACCAIEFMCVLGPKFDMG' A
#
# COMPACT_ATOMS: atom_id res chain seq x y z
N MET A 1 12.61 3.81 -12.10
CA MET A 1 12.03 5.15 -12.32
C MET A 1 12.86 5.85 -13.37
N GLY A 2 12.41 5.86 -14.62
CA GLY A 2 13.22 6.36 -15.76
C GLY A 2 12.52 6.21 -17.12
N LEU A 3 11.52 5.34 -17.22
CA LEU A 3 10.67 5.20 -18.40
C LEU A 3 9.41 6.09 -18.38
N GLU A 4 9.15 6.79 -17.26
CA GLU A 4 7.88 7.50 -17.01
C GLU A 4 7.86 8.92 -17.60
N SER A 5 9.01 9.53 -17.89
CA SER A 5 9.09 10.88 -18.47
C SER A 5 8.83 10.91 -19.99
N SER A 6 9.11 9.83 -20.72
CA SER A 6 8.96 9.77 -22.19
C SER A 6 7.59 9.25 -22.67
N LEU A 7 6.76 8.70 -21.77
CA LEU A 7 5.47 8.03 -22.09
C LEU A 7 4.23 8.80 -21.61
N ARG A 8 4.37 10.05 -21.13
CA ARG A 8 3.27 10.89 -20.59
C ARG A 8 2.18 11.27 -21.61
N ASP A 9 2.38 11.00 -22.90
CA ASP A 9 1.53 11.47 -23.99
C ASP A 9 0.31 10.58 -24.31
N SER A 10 0.08 9.50 -23.57
CA SER A 10 -0.99 8.55 -23.91
C SER A 10 -1.82 8.17 -22.70
N VAL A 11 -3.12 8.49 -22.74
CA VAL A 11 -4.21 8.16 -21.78
C VAL A 11 -4.15 6.72 -21.24
N PHE A 12 -3.49 5.81 -21.96
CA PHE A 12 -3.20 4.44 -21.56
C PHE A 12 -2.30 4.33 -20.32
N THR A 13 -1.31 5.21 -20.15
CA THR A 13 -0.37 5.14 -19.01
C THR A 13 -1.06 5.50 -17.68
N THR A 14 -2.06 6.40 -17.68
CA THR A 14 -2.80 6.77 -16.47
C THR A 14 -3.57 5.59 -15.89
N ARG A 15 -4.11 4.69 -16.73
CA ARG A 15 -4.78 3.48 -16.25
C ARG A 15 -3.81 2.44 -15.71
N LEU A 16 -2.63 2.32 -16.31
CA LEU A 16 -1.57 1.45 -15.81
C LEU A 16 -1.01 1.95 -14.47
N ASP A 17 -0.75 3.25 -14.36
CA ASP A 17 -0.34 3.89 -13.10
C ASP A 17 -1.40 3.72 -12.01
N ALA A 18 -2.68 3.93 -12.33
CA ALA A 18 -3.78 3.71 -11.41
C ALA A 18 -3.89 2.24 -10.95
N PHE A 19 -3.62 1.27 -11.85
CA PHE A 19 -3.62 -0.15 -11.52
C PHE A 19 -2.43 -0.54 -10.65
N ILE A 20 -1.23 -0.04 -10.95
CA ILE A 20 -0.02 -0.27 -10.15
C ILE A 20 -0.19 0.35 -8.75
N ASN A 21 -0.74 1.57 -8.68
CA ASN A 21 -1.03 2.23 -7.41
C ASN A 21 -2.16 1.50 -6.63
N TRP A 22 -3.13 0.91 -7.33
CA TRP A 22 -4.13 0.02 -6.74
C TRP A 22 -3.50 -1.27 -6.18
N GLY A 23 -2.50 -1.85 -6.85
CA GLY A 23 -1.77 -3.00 -6.32
C GLY A 23 -0.99 -2.66 -5.04
N ARG A 24 -0.31 -1.51 -5.00
CA ARG A 24 0.48 -1.08 -3.84
C ARG A 24 -0.37 -0.75 -2.61
N LYS A 25 -1.54 -0.13 -2.80
CA LYS A 25 -2.42 0.22 -1.67
C LYS A 25 -3.14 -0.99 -1.06
N ASN A 26 -3.39 -2.05 -1.83
CA ASN A 26 -4.06 -3.27 -1.33
C ASN A 26 -3.06 -4.31 -0.79
N SER A 27 -1.77 -4.18 -1.09
CA SER A 27 -0.71 -5.08 -0.60
C SER A 27 0.23 -4.36 0.36
N LEU A 28 -0.34 -3.57 1.27
CA LEU A 28 0.43 -2.97 2.36
C LEU A 28 0.88 -4.11 3.28
N TRP A 29 2.18 -4.40 3.30
CA TRP A 29 2.79 -5.31 4.27
C TRP A 29 3.31 -4.46 5.42
N PRO A 30 2.50 -4.16 6.45
CA PRO A 30 2.94 -3.28 7.50
C PRO A 30 4.05 -3.95 8.29
N MET A 31 5.17 -3.26 8.43
CA MET A 31 6.25 -3.69 9.31
C MET A 31 5.83 -3.41 10.76
N PRO A 32 5.63 -4.43 11.61
CA PRO A 32 5.19 -4.23 12.98
C PRO A 32 6.32 -3.65 13.83
N PHE A 33 6.45 -2.33 13.85
CA PHE A 33 7.42 -1.61 14.66
C PHE A 33 6.69 -0.95 15.85
N GLY A 34 6.62 -1.65 16.96
CA GLY A 34 5.92 -1.21 18.16
C GLY A 34 6.88 -1.03 19.34
N THR A 35 7.17 0.22 19.72
CA THR A 35 8.13 0.53 20.79
C THR A 35 7.48 0.72 22.18
N ALA A 36 6.14 0.77 22.27
CA ALA A 36 5.40 0.99 23.52
C ALA A 36 3.92 0.51 23.41
N CYS A 37 3.00 1.11 24.17
CA CYS A 37 1.58 0.77 24.21
C CYS A 37 0.89 0.72 22.82
N CYS A 38 1.33 1.55 21.87
CA CYS A 38 0.80 1.55 20.49
C CYS A 38 1.02 0.21 19.75
N ALA A 39 1.96 -0.62 20.22
CA ALA A 39 2.23 -1.95 19.65
C ALA A 39 1.05 -2.91 19.89
N ILE A 40 0.45 -2.87 21.07
CA ILE A 40 -0.68 -3.74 21.44
C ILE A 40 -1.93 -3.36 20.66
N GLU A 41 -2.16 -2.07 20.48
CA GLU A 41 -3.25 -1.57 19.63
C GLU A 41 -3.05 -2.06 18.19
N PHE A 42 -1.84 -1.92 17.64
CA PHE A 42 -1.53 -2.38 16.29
C PHE A 42 -1.71 -3.90 16.10
N MET A 43 -1.32 -4.72 17.08
CA MET A 43 -1.52 -6.17 17.04
C MET A 43 -3.00 -6.57 17.12
N CYS A 44 -3.84 -5.84 17.87
CA CYS A 44 -5.28 -6.07 17.90
C CYS A 44 -5.96 -5.77 16.57
N VAL A 45 -5.48 -4.77 15.82
CA VAL A 45 -6.00 -4.38 14.49
C VAL A 45 -5.44 -5.29 13.37
N LEU A 46 -4.49 -6.16 13.66
CA LEU A 46 -4.08 -7.26 12.77
C LEU A 46 -4.65 -8.62 13.21
N GLY A 47 -5.43 -8.64 14.30
CA GLY A 47 -5.99 -9.85 14.89
C GLY A 47 -7.40 -10.18 14.37
N PRO A 48 -7.96 -11.34 14.73
CA PRO A 48 -9.21 -11.85 14.15
C PRO A 48 -10.45 -11.00 14.46
N LYS A 49 -10.38 -10.11 15.46
CA LYS A 49 -11.46 -9.18 15.79
C LYS A 49 -11.52 -7.99 14.84
N PHE A 50 -10.38 -7.58 14.31
CA PHE A 50 -10.23 -6.44 13.43
C PHE A 50 -9.22 -6.90 12.37
N ASP A 51 -9.71 -7.57 11.34
CA ASP A 51 -8.87 -8.10 10.27
C ASP A 51 -8.60 -6.95 9.27
N MET A 52 -7.44 -6.29 9.36
CA MET A 52 -6.94 -5.34 8.34
C MET A 52 -6.36 -6.05 7.11
N GLY A 53 -7.05 -7.09 6.63
CA GLY A 53 -6.82 -7.71 5.33
C GLY A 53 -7.31 -6.87 4.17
#